data_AF-A0A976L537-F1
#
_entry.id   AF-A0A976L537-F1
#
_cell.length_a   1.000
_cell.length_b   1.000
_cell.length_c   1.000
_cell.angle_alpha   90.00
_cell.angle_beta   90.00
_cell.angle_gamma   90.00
#
_symmetry.space_group_name_H-M   'P 1'
#
loop_
_entity.id
_entity.type
_entity.pdbx_description
1 polymer ?
#
loop_
_entity_poly.entity_id
_entity_poly.type
_entity_poly.pdbx_seq_one_letter_code
_entity_poly.pdbx_strand_id
1 'polypeptide(L)' 'MLIGYRTANVLLFQTALNHRSVKESPTENNERLEFLGDAIISSVVAEYLFKKYPYKGEGFLTEMR' A
#
# COMPACT_ATOMS: atom_id res chain seq x y z
N MET A 1 19.25 -5.47 -9.54
CA MET A 1 18.39 -5.23 -8.35
C MET A 1 17.98 -3.77 -8.38
N LEU A 2 16.84 -3.46 -9.00
CA LEU A 2 16.46 -2.09 -9.39
C LEU A 2 15.93 -1.22 -8.23
N ILE A 3 15.43 -1.84 -7.16
CA ILE A 3 14.78 -1.14 -6.03
C ILE A 3 15.48 -1.37 -4.68
N GLY A 4 16.72 -1.88 -4.68
CA GLY A 4 17.47 -2.12 -3.43
C GLY A 4 16.86 -3.18 -2.49
N TYR A 5 15.77 -3.84 -2.87
CA TYR A 5 15.10 -4.89 -2.10
C TYR A 5 15.27 -6.27 -2.72
N ARG A 6 15.66 -7.26 -1.90
CA ARG A 6 15.75 -8.68 -2.29
C ARG A 6 14.45 -9.35 -1.87
N THR A 7 13.62 -9.69 -2.85
CA THR A 7 12.41 -10.46 -2.56
C THR A 7 12.74 -11.91 -2.24
N ALA A 8 12.16 -12.43 -1.17
CA ALA A 8 12.17 -13.86 -0.86
C ALA A 8 11.17 -14.64 -1.72
N ASN A 9 10.18 -13.97 -2.31
CA ASN A 9 9.12 -14.58 -3.11
C ASN A 9 8.92 -13.80 -4.42
N VAL A 10 9.49 -14.31 -5.51
CA VAL A 10 9.39 -13.72 -6.84
C VAL A 10 7.96 -13.78 -7.38
N LEU A 11 7.21 -14.84 -7.05
CA LEU A 11 5.82 -14.98 -7.49
C LEU A 11 4.93 -13.86 -6.95
N LEU A 12 5.19 -13.40 -5.72
CA LEU A 12 4.47 -12.26 -5.14
C LEU A 12 4.66 -10.98 -5.98
N PHE A 13 5.87 -10.74 -6.47
CA PHE A 13 6.17 -9.59 -7.33
C PHE A 13 5.52 -9.74 -8.71
N GLN A 14 5.46 -10.95 -9.25
CA GLN A 14 4.75 -11.21 -10.50
C GLN A 14 3.24 -10.95 -10.34
N THR A 15 2.63 -11.45 -9.27
CA THR A 15 1.22 -11.18 -8.96
C THR A 15 0.95 -9.68 -8.77
N ALA A 16 1.85 -8.95 -8.10
CA ALA A 16 1.73 -7.51 -7.91
C ALA A 16 1.75 -6.72 -9.24
N LEU A 17 2.37 -7.28 -10.29
CA LEU A 17 2.43 -6.68 -11.63
C LEU A 17 1.31 -7.17 -12.56
N ASN A 18 0.52 -8.15 -12.16
CA ASN A 18 -0.61 -8.65 -12.93
C ASN A 18 -1.83 -7.75 -12.72
N HIS A 19 -2.08 -6.86 -13.67
CA HIS A 19 -3.31 -6.08 -13.69
C HIS A 19 -4.53 -6.99 -13.93
N ARG A 20 -5.67 -6.64 -13.34
CA ARG A 20 -6.95 -7.37 -13.49
C ARG A 20 -7.38 -7.63 -14.93
N SER A 21 -6.97 -6.78 -15.87
CA SER A 21 -7.27 -6.96 -17.31
C SER A 21 -6.53 -8.13 -17.96
N VAL A 22 -5.43 -8.59 -17.35
CA VAL A 22 -4.63 -9.73 -17.83
C VAL A 22 -5.01 -11.01 -17.08
N LYS A 23 -5.39 -10.86 -15.80
CA LYS A 23 -5.80 -11.95 -14.92
C LYS A 23 -7.09 -11.55 -14.19
N GLU A 24 -8.21 -12.12 -14.62
CA GLU A 24 -9.51 -11.79 -14.02
C GLU A 24 -9.70 -12.39 -12.61
N SER A 25 -9.00 -13.49 -12.29
CA SER A 25 -9.09 -14.12 -10.98
C SER A 25 -8.45 -13.22 -9.89
N PRO A 26 -9.19 -12.86 -8.82
CA PRO A 26 -8.67 -12.05 -7.71
C PRO A 26 -7.51 -12.69 -6.93
N THR A 27 -7.25 -13.98 -7.13
CA THR A 27 -6.11 -14.68 -6.54
C THR A 27 -4.86 -14.65 -7.41
N GLU A 28 -4.98 -14.21 -8.66
CA GLU A 28 -3.90 -14.18 -9.65
C GLU A 28 -3.51 -12.75 -10.08
N ASN A 29 -4.27 -11.75 -9.62
CA ASN A 29 -4.06 -10.34 -9.91
C ASN A 29 -3.66 -9.52 -8.67
N ASN A 30 -3.32 -8.27 -8.89
CA ASN A 30 -2.79 -7.38 -7.88
C ASN A 30 -3.83 -6.79 -6.91
N GLU A 31 -5.14 -6.96 -7.13
CA GLU A 31 -6.20 -6.24 -6.39
C GLU A 31 -6.13 -6.50 -4.88
N ARG A 32 -5.84 -7.74 -4.46
CA ARG A 32 -5.69 -8.08 -3.03
C ARG A 32 -4.43 -7.49 -2.41
N LEU A 33 -3.36 -7.39 -3.18
CA LEU A 33 -2.10 -6.80 -2.74
C LEU A 33 -2.20 -5.28 -2.68
N GLU A 34 -2.93 -4.68 -3.62
CA GLU A 34 -3.27 -3.26 -3.65
C GLU A 34 -4.10 -2.87 -2.42
N PHE A 35 -5.19 -3.61 -2.14
CA PHE A 35 -5.98 -3.39 -0.93
C PHE A 35 -5.15 -3.42 0.36
N LEU A 36 -4.25 -4.39 0.49
CA LEU A 36 -3.35 -4.48 1.64
C LEU A 36 -2.34 -3.33 1.65
N GLY A 37 -1.75 -3.00 0.49
CA GLY A 37 -0.78 -1.93 0.32
C GLY A 37 -1.35 -0.57 0.72
N ASP A 38 -2.57 -0.27 0.27
CA ASP A 38 -3.28 0.97 0.60
C ASP A 38 -3.52 1.11 2.10
N ALA A 39 -3.91 0.03 2.78
CA ALA A 39 -4.10 0.05 4.23
C ALA A 39 -2.78 0.32 4.98
N ILE A 40 -1.68 -0.31 4.55
CA ILE A 40 -0.36 -0.09 5.15
C ILE A 40 0.15 1.33 4.91
N ILE A 41 0.07 1.83 3.68
CA ILE A 41 0.49 3.21 3.35
C ILE A 41 -0.36 4.22 4.13
N SER A 42 -1.68 4.02 4.17
CA SER A 42 -2.59 4.88 4.93
C SER A 42 -2.25 4.91 6.42
N SER A 43 -1.88 3.76 7.00
CA SER A 43 -1.48 3.66 8.40
C SER A 43 -0.17 4.42 8.68
N VAL A 44 0.84 4.26 7.82
CA VAL A 44 2.12 4.96 7.94
C VAL A 44 1.95 6.47 7.79
N VAL A 45 1.14 6.92 6.83
CA VAL A 45 0.83 8.35 6.63
C VAL A 45 0.09 8.91 7.84
N ALA A 46 -0.92 8.19 8.35
CA ALA A 46 -1.65 8.61 9.54
C ALA A 46 -0.75 8.73 10.77
N GLU A 47 0.14 7.75 10.99
CA GLU A 47 1.12 7.80 12.08
C GLU A 47 2.08 9.00 11.93
N TYR A 48 2.57 9.24 10.72
CA TYR A 48 3.43 10.37 10.42
C TYR A 48 2.74 11.72 10.71
N LEU A 49 1.51 11.90 10.24
CA LEU A 49 0.73 13.12 10.45
C LEU A 49 0.41 13.33 11.93
N PHE A 50 0.04 12.26 12.65
CA PHE A 50 -0.20 12.29 14.10
C PHE A 50 1.03 12.77 14.87
N LYS A 51 2.22 12.24 14.54
CA LYS A 51 3.49 12.65 15.17
C LYS A 51 3.91 14.07 14.79
N LYS A 52 3.67 14.48 13.53
CA LYS A 52 4.07 15.80 13.01
C LYS A 52 3.19 16.93 13.51
N TYR A 53 1.91 16.66 13.76
CA TYR A 53 0.91 17.66 14.15
C TYR A 53 0.22 17.29 15.47
N PRO A 54 0.96 17.22 16.61
CA PRO A 54 0.44 16.70 17.87
C PRO A 54 -0.70 17.51 18.51
N TYR A 55 -0.90 18.76 18.07
CA TYR A 55 -1.93 19.66 18.59
C TYR A 55 -3.09 19.90 17.62
N LYS A 56 -3.12 19.21 16.48
CA LYS A 56 -4.20 19.33 15.49
C LYS A 56 -5.26 18.25 15.74
N GLY A 57 -6.52 18.62 15.58
CA GLY A 57 -7.65 17.70 15.75
C GLY A 57 -7.80 16.73 14.58
N GLU A 58 -8.60 15.69 14.80
CA GLU A 58 -8.88 14.62 13.83
C GLU A 58 -9.31 15.13 12.45
N GLY A 59 -10.18 16.14 12.37
CA GLY A 59 -10.66 16.68 11.10
C GLY A 59 -9.53 17.20 10.20
N PHE A 60 -8.51 17.84 10.78
CA PHE A 60 -7.33 18.31 10.03
C PHE A 60 -6.46 17.13 9.58
N LEU A 61 -6.30 16.11 10.42
CA LEU A 61 -5.49 14.93 10.08
C LEU A 61 -6.14 14.10 8.96
N THR A 62 -7.48 14.04 8.91
CA THR A 62 -8.23 13.37 7.86
C THR A 62 -8.22 14.13 6.54
N GLU A 63 -8.27 15.47 6.56
CA GLU A 63 -8.14 16.29 5.33
C GLU A 63 -6.75 16.16 4.67
N MET A 64 -5.72 15.94 5.50
CA MET A 64 -4.34 15.78 5.04
C MET A 64 -3.99 14.36 4.57
N ARG A 65 -4.88 13.38 4.79
CA ARG A 65 -4.69 11.97 4.42
C ARG A 65 -5.33 11.67 3.07
#